data_AF-H2ZR24-F1
#
_entry.id   AF-H2ZR24-F1
#
_cell.length_a   1.000
_cell.length_b   1.000
_cell.length_c   1.000
_cell.angle_alpha   90.00
_cell.angle_beta   90.00
_cell.angle_gamma   90.00
#
_symmetry.space_group_name_H-M   'P 1'
#
loop_
_entity.id
_entity.type
_entity.pdbx_description
1 polymer ?
#
loop_
_entity_poly.entity_id
_entity_poly.type
_entity_poly.pdbx_seq_one_letter_code
_entity_poly.pdbx_strand_id
1 'polypeptide(L)'
;MVTSESNSVIDSVFHHLIRLGYERIIRIADLDKIDRSLLPYALHALGGTQEHTKKLQKMLQSSNQSMPGNHYIHKSLNLVRGGSPKRLLHNATVVGASCRDALSSCIGSYDFPIVIIDDATETPELSSLLPLAKFGVQKLLLGGDSGRLTNQEAGFSQSLFSRLNKSSENSAKLTTQYRCHNDVIDVINNAFYDDVIISGMSSSDRPKVVAGLPNFCFYDVTGTSGNNEQHNPQEALFVADIIRLLMSHGVPGTSVVVITTDQTQVKQVQSALQEIE
;
A
#
# COMPACT_ATOMS: atom_id res chain seq x y z
N MET A 1 -6.27 -16.33 -5.30
CA MET A 1 -5.04 -15.63 -4.90
C MET A 1 -5.26 -14.14 -5.08
N VAL A 2 -4.75 -13.33 -4.16
CA VAL A 2 -4.67 -11.86 -4.29
C VAL A 2 -3.22 -11.49 -4.53
N THR A 3 -2.96 -10.61 -5.50
CA THR A 3 -1.61 -10.22 -5.88
C THR A 3 -1.55 -8.75 -6.30
N SER A 4 -0.35 -8.19 -6.25
CA SER A 4 -0.01 -6.83 -6.65
C SER A 4 1.51 -6.73 -6.76
N GLU A 5 2.04 -5.70 -7.42
CA GLU A 5 3.48 -5.42 -7.38
C GLU A 5 3.91 -4.91 -5.99
N SER A 6 3.04 -4.18 -5.29
CA SER A 6 3.33 -3.60 -3.97
C SER A 6 2.87 -4.48 -2.81
N ASN A 7 3.76 -4.74 -1.85
CA ASN A 7 3.42 -5.47 -0.63
C ASN A 7 2.41 -4.71 0.24
N SER A 8 2.46 -3.38 0.28
CA SER A 8 1.54 -2.57 1.11
C SER A 8 0.10 -2.64 0.62
N VAL A 9 -0.11 -2.77 -0.69
CA VAL A 9 -1.44 -2.97 -1.29
C VAL A 9 -2.04 -4.29 -0.82
N ILE A 10 -1.26 -5.38 -0.88
CA ILE A 10 -1.70 -6.70 -0.43
C ILE A 10 -1.97 -6.68 1.08
N ASP A 11 -1.10 -6.06 1.86
CA ASP A 11 -1.25 -5.97 3.31
C ASP A 11 -2.52 -5.20 3.69
N SER A 12 -2.85 -4.12 2.97
CA SER A 12 -4.11 -3.38 3.13
C SER A 12 -5.35 -4.26 2.91
N VAL A 13 -5.36 -5.06 1.83
CA VAL A 13 -6.44 -6.04 1.57
C VAL A 13 -6.53 -7.06 2.71
N PHE A 14 -5.39 -7.54 3.20
CA PHE A 14 -5.33 -8.53 4.29
C PHE A 14 -5.84 -7.96 5.61
N HIS A 15 -5.49 -6.72 5.96
CA HIS A 15 -6.05 -6.03 7.12
C HIS A 15 -7.57 -5.93 7.03
N HIS A 16 -8.11 -5.62 5.84
CA HIS A 16 -9.55 -5.55 5.64
C HIS A 16 -10.22 -6.91 5.82
N LEU A 17 -9.65 -7.98 5.26
CA LEU A 17 -10.14 -9.35 5.45
C LEU A 17 -10.14 -9.76 6.94
N ILE A 18 -9.09 -9.43 7.69
CA ILE A 18 -9.04 -9.71 9.14
C ILE A 18 -10.13 -8.94 9.89
N ARG A 19 -10.36 -7.66 9.55
CA ARG A 19 -11.43 -6.85 10.16
C ARG A 19 -12.83 -7.41 9.91
N LEU A 20 -13.03 -8.06 8.76
CA LEU A 20 -14.26 -8.77 8.43
C LEU A 20 -14.38 -10.15 9.10
N GLY A 21 -13.38 -10.57 9.89
CA GLY A 21 -13.38 -11.85 10.60
C GLY A 21 -12.88 -13.04 9.77
N TYR A 22 -12.21 -12.81 8.64
CA TYR A 22 -11.58 -13.90 7.88
C TYR A 22 -10.26 -14.32 8.53
N GLU A 23 -10.19 -15.57 8.99
CA GLU A 23 -9.01 -16.11 9.67
C GLU A 23 -8.17 -17.05 8.79
N ARG A 24 -8.77 -17.61 7.73
CA ARG A 24 -8.14 -18.60 6.83
C ARG A 24 -7.36 -17.94 5.70
N ILE A 25 -6.47 -17.01 6.04
CA ILE A 25 -5.68 -16.25 5.08
C ILE A 25 -4.18 -16.52 5.26
N ILE A 26 -3.42 -16.50 4.17
CA ILE A 26 -1.95 -16.59 4.20
C ILE A 26 -1.31 -15.51 3.34
N ARG A 27 -0.31 -14.85 3.92
CA ARG A 27 0.51 -13.83 3.27
C ARG A 27 1.89 -14.37 2.94
N ILE A 28 2.31 -14.39 1.69
CA ILE A 28 3.61 -14.88 1.23
C ILE A 28 4.46 -13.71 0.76
N ALA A 29 5.53 -13.42 1.50
CA ALA A 29 6.58 -12.50 1.08
C ALA A 29 7.82 -12.72 1.95
N ASP A 30 8.83 -11.89 1.75
CA ASP A 30 9.86 -11.72 2.76
C ASP A 30 9.27 -11.06 4.03
N LEU A 31 9.60 -11.58 5.21
CA LEU A 31 9.01 -11.15 6.48
C LEU A 31 9.34 -9.69 6.82
N ASP A 32 10.45 -9.17 6.32
CA ASP A 32 10.83 -7.76 6.49
C ASP A 32 9.94 -6.80 5.67
N LYS A 33 9.21 -7.33 4.68
CA LYS A 33 8.35 -6.56 3.76
C LYS A 33 6.86 -6.67 4.09
N ILE A 34 6.51 -7.38 5.17
CA ILE A 34 5.14 -7.59 5.62
C ILE A 34 4.89 -6.73 6.85
N ASP A 35 3.71 -6.10 6.93
CA ASP A 35 3.28 -5.42 8.14
C ASP A 35 3.35 -6.36 9.36
N ARG A 36 3.90 -5.87 10.49
CA ARG A 36 4.15 -6.69 11.68
C ARG A 36 2.91 -7.38 12.21
N SER A 37 1.74 -6.75 12.10
CA SER A 37 0.48 -7.34 12.56
C SER A 37 0.00 -8.53 11.72
N LEU A 38 0.49 -8.64 10.49
CA LEU A 38 0.18 -9.73 9.57
C LEU A 38 1.16 -10.92 9.68
N LEU A 39 2.25 -10.79 10.44
CA LEU A 39 3.23 -11.87 10.66
C LEU A 39 2.63 -13.20 11.16
N PRO A 40 1.55 -13.25 11.96
CA PRO A 40 0.90 -14.51 12.32
C PRO A 40 0.29 -15.26 11.13
N TYR A 41 -0.02 -14.55 10.05
CA TYR A 41 -0.54 -15.09 8.79
C TYR A 41 0.54 -15.22 7.72
N ALA A 42 1.78 -14.85 8.02
CA ALA A 42 2.87 -14.81 7.06
C ALA A 42 3.50 -16.19 6.86
N LEU A 43 3.85 -16.50 5.62
CA LEU A 43 4.75 -17.58 5.24
C LEU A 43 5.94 -16.96 4.50
N HIS A 44 7.15 -17.42 4.84
CA HIS A 44 8.35 -16.84 4.24
C HIS A 44 8.51 -17.36 2.81
N ALA A 45 8.69 -16.46 1.84
CA ALA A 45 8.68 -16.80 0.43
C ALA A 45 9.83 -17.69 -0.04
N LEU A 46 10.99 -17.63 0.62
CA LEU A 46 12.23 -18.31 0.16
C LEU A 46 12.61 -19.54 0.98
N GLY A 47 11.92 -19.82 2.09
CA GLY A 47 12.49 -20.69 3.11
C GLY A 47 11.52 -21.58 3.83
N GLY A 48 12.00 -22.79 4.16
CA GLY A 48 11.31 -23.70 5.07
C GLY A 48 11.19 -23.12 6.49
N THR A 49 10.52 -23.88 7.36
CA THR A 49 10.25 -23.53 8.77
C THR A 49 11.49 -22.99 9.52
N GLN A 50 12.69 -23.51 9.21
CA GLN A 50 13.94 -23.08 9.85
C GLN A 50 14.35 -21.64 9.49
N GLU A 51 14.30 -21.26 8.22
CA GLU A 51 14.65 -19.89 7.79
C GLU A 51 13.63 -18.88 8.29
N HIS A 52 12.34 -19.24 8.23
CA HIS A 52 11.27 -18.44 8.81
C HIS A 52 11.51 -18.19 10.30
N THR A 53 11.87 -19.22 11.07
CA THR A 53 12.17 -19.09 12.52
C THR A 53 13.40 -18.21 12.77
N LYS A 54 14.50 -18.43 12.03
CA LYS A 54 15.73 -17.63 12.16
C LYS A 54 15.46 -16.16 11.90
N LYS A 55 14.65 -15.84 10.89
CA LYS A 55 14.33 -14.46 10.51
C LYS A 55 13.45 -13.77 11.56
N LEU A 56 12.41 -14.45 12.07
CA LEU A 56 11.62 -13.94 13.19
C LEU A 56 12.45 -13.71 14.46
N GLN A 57 13.39 -14.61 14.78
CA GLN A 57 14.29 -14.43 15.92
C GLN A 57 15.21 -13.22 15.74
N LYS A 58 15.75 -13.02 14.54
CA LYS A 58 16.57 -11.85 14.22
C LYS A 58 15.77 -10.55 14.34
N MET A 59 14.51 -10.52 13.86
CA MET A 59 13.61 -9.38 14.02
C MET A 59 13.33 -9.05 15.48
N LEU A 60 13.22 -10.08 16.34
CA LEU A 60 13.02 -9.89 17.78
C LEU A 60 14.27 -9.29 18.45
N GLN A 61 15.47 -9.75 18.05
CA GLN A 61 16.74 -9.27 18.58
C GLN A 61 17.06 -7.83 18.17
N SER A 62 16.66 -7.42 16.96
CA SER A 62 16.84 -6.04 16.48
C SER A 62 15.77 -5.07 17.00
N SER A 63 14.71 -5.57 17.63
CA SER A 63 13.64 -4.75 18.21
C SER A 63 13.87 -4.53 19.71
N ASN A 64 13.68 -3.30 20.20
CA ASN A 64 13.61 -3.04 21.64
C ASN A 64 12.44 -3.83 22.26
N GLN A 65 12.64 -4.41 23.44
CA GLN A 65 11.70 -5.34 24.09
C GLN A 65 10.28 -4.77 24.31
N SER A 66 10.14 -3.43 24.37
CA SER A 66 8.88 -2.72 24.64
C SER A 66 8.12 -2.25 23.38
N MET A 67 8.51 -2.66 22.17
CA MET A 67 7.85 -2.19 20.95
C MET A 67 6.43 -2.78 20.79
N PRO A 68 5.40 -1.93 20.54
CA PRO A 68 4.10 -2.41 20.11
C PRO A 68 4.28 -3.19 18.79
N GLY A 69 3.96 -4.48 18.83
CA GLY A 69 4.11 -5.40 17.70
C GLY A 69 4.97 -6.65 17.97
N ASN A 70 5.78 -6.67 19.02
CA ASN A 70 6.56 -7.86 19.39
C ASN A 70 5.68 -9.08 19.71
N HIS A 71 4.47 -8.84 20.22
CA HIS A 71 3.46 -9.89 20.42
C HIS A 71 3.14 -10.66 19.13
N TYR A 72 3.10 -9.99 17.97
CA TYR A 72 2.84 -10.65 16.69
C TYR A 72 4.00 -11.55 16.26
N ILE A 73 5.24 -11.14 16.53
CA ILE A 73 6.44 -11.95 16.28
C ILE A 73 6.41 -13.21 17.17
N HIS A 74 6.09 -13.06 18.46
CA HIS A 74 5.94 -14.21 19.37
C HIS A 74 4.81 -15.15 18.93
N LYS A 75 3.66 -14.61 18.53
CA LYS A 75 2.53 -15.39 18.02
C LYS A 75 2.92 -16.18 16.77
N SER A 76 3.62 -15.53 15.83
CA SER A 76 4.12 -16.18 14.61
C SER A 76 5.14 -17.29 14.93
N LEU A 77 6.10 -17.05 15.84
CA LEU A 77 7.06 -18.07 16.30
C LEU A 77 6.38 -19.31 16.90
N ASN A 78 5.33 -19.11 17.71
CA ASN A 78 4.59 -20.22 18.31
C ASN A 78 3.85 -21.05 17.26
N LEU A 79 3.26 -20.41 16.24
CA LEU A 79 2.60 -21.10 15.13
C LEU A 79 3.61 -21.97 14.34
N VAL A 80 4.75 -21.38 13.99
CA VAL A 80 5.81 -22.04 13.22
C VAL A 80 6.39 -23.24 13.98
N ARG A 81 6.65 -23.10 15.28
CA ARG A 81 7.10 -24.19 16.16
C ARG A 81 6.07 -25.32 16.28
N GLY A 82 4.78 -25.01 16.19
CA GLY A 82 3.70 -25.99 16.18
C GLY A 82 3.58 -26.79 14.87
N GLY A 83 4.48 -26.62 13.91
CA GLY A 83 4.46 -27.33 12.62
C GLY A 83 3.27 -26.96 11.73
N SER A 84 2.58 -25.86 12.05
CA SER A 84 1.37 -25.42 11.36
C SER A 84 1.54 -24.85 9.94
N PRO A 85 2.70 -24.36 9.44
CA PRO A 85 2.73 -23.54 8.22
C PRO A 85 2.16 -24.21 6.96
N LYS A 86 2.52 -25.49 6.72
CA LYS A 86 1.99 -26.25 5.57
C LYS A 86 0.50 -26.55 5.74
N ARG A 87 0.06 -26.86 6.97
CA ARG A 87 -1.34 -27.13 7.29
C ARG A 87 -2.21 -25.88 7.14
N LEU A 88 -1.69 -24.72 7.54
CA LEU A 88 -2.35 -23.44 7.36
C LEU A 88 -2.50 -23.12 5.87
N LEU A 89 -1.46 -23.38 5.06
CA LEU A 89 -1.52 -23.13 3.62
C LEU A 89 -2.55 -24.02 2.91
N HIS A 90 -2.56 -25.30 3.24
CA HIS A 90 -3.55 -26.23 2.71
C HIS A 90 -4.99 -25.81 3.09
N ASN A 91 -5.18 -25.23 4.28
CA ASN A 91 -6.48 -24.78 4.74
C ASN A 91 -6.79 -23.32 4.39
N ALA A 92 -5.90 -22.60 3.70
CA ALA A 92 -6.13 -21.19 3.37
C ALA A 92 -7.23 -21.05 2.31
N THR A 93 -8.14 -20.11 2.51
CA THR A 93 -9.14 -19.72 1.49
C THR A 93 -8.62 -18.57 0.62
N VAL A 94 -7.76 -17.71 1.19
CA VAL A 94 -7.12 -16.60 0.48
C VAL A 94 -5.62 -16.66 0.69
N VAL A 95 -4.86 -16.61 -0.41
CA VAL A 95 -3.41 -16.48 -0.41
C VAL A 95 -3.04 -15.16 -1.06
N GLY A 96 -2.18 -14.39 -0.41
CA GLY A 96 -1.72 -13.07 -0.83
C GLY A 96 -0.22 -13.07 -1.07
N ALA A 97 0.21 -12.79 -2.28
CA ALA A 97 1.63 -12.78 -2.65
C ALA A 97 1.89 -11.68 -3.67
N SER A 98 3.07 -11.06 -3.64
CA SER A 98 3.45 -10.15 -4.73
C SER A 98 3.51 -10.93 -6.06
N CYS A 99 3.41 -10.24 -7.19
CA CYS A 99 3.52 -10.89 -8.50
C CYS A 99 4.80 -11.73 -8.64
N ARG A 100 5.89 -11.28 -8.00
CA ARG A 100 7.16 -12.02 -7.94
C ARG A 100 7.11 -13.18 -6.94
N ASP A 101 6.59 -12.96 -5.75
CA ASP A 101 6.50 -13.99 -4.70
C ASP A 101 5.52 -15.11 -5.08
N ALA A 102 4.61 -14.87 -6.04
CA ALA A 102 3.81 -15.89 -6.69
C ALA A 102 4.67 -17.05 -7.23
N LEU A 103 5.92 -16.78 -7.63
CA LEU A 103 6.84 -17.80 -8.11
C LEU A 103 7.43 -18.67 -7.01
N SER A 104 7.22 -18.35 -5.73
CA SER A 104 7.71 -19.13 -4.59
C SER A 104 7.39 -20.63 -4.71
N SER A 105 8.36 -21.47 -4.37
CA SER A 105 8.21 -22.92 -4.31
C SER A 105 7.19 -23.35 -3.24
N CYS A 106 6.94 -22.51 -2.23
CA CYS A 106 5.97 -22.79 -1.16
C CYS A 106 4.55 -23.03 -1.67
N ILE A 107 4.18 -22.37 -2.78
CA ILE A 107 2.87 -22.50 -3.42
C ILE A 107 2.94 -23.18 -4.79
N GLY A 108 4.09 -23.73 -5.17
CA GLY A 108 4.28 -24.33 -6.49
C GLY A 108 3.41 -25.56 -6.77
N SER A 109 2.92 -26.24 -5.73
CA SER A 109 2.03 -27.41 -5.84
C SER A 109 0.53 -27.08 -5.78
N TYR A 110 0.16 -25.80 -5.74
CA TYR A 110 -1.23 -25.37 -5.61
C TYR A 110 -1.66 -24.59 -6.84
N ASP A 111 -2.88 -24.86 -7.31
CA ASP A 111 -3.53 -24.06 -8.34
C ASP A 111 -4.44 -23.00 -7.70
N PHE A 112 -4.54 -21.85 -8.37
CA PHE A 112 -5.38 -20.74 -7.95
C PHE A 112 -6.35 -20.41 -9.09
N PRO A 113 -7.55 -21.02 -9.12
CA PRO A 113 -8.50 -20.83 -10.21
C PRO A 113 -9.00 -19.39 -10.32
N ILE A 114 -8.96 -18.63 -9.23
CA ILE A 114 -9.30 -17.20 -9.20
C ILE A 114 -8.07 -16.40 -8.78
N VAL A 115 -7.64 -15.47 -9.65
CA VAL A 115 -6.57 -14.51 -9.35
C VAL A 115 -7.13 -13.10 -9.39
N ILE A 116 -6.86 -12.34 -8.33
CA ILE A 116 -7.18 -10.92 -8.20
C ILE A 116 -5.87 -10.16 -8.21
N ILE A 117 -5.67 -9.27 -9.19
CA ILE A 117 -4.54 -8.33 -9.22
C ILE A 117 -5.08 -6.97 -8.81
N ASP A 118 -4.64 -6.46 -7.66
CA ASP A 118 -4.99 -5.11 -7.17
C ASP A 118 -3.86 -4.11 -7.49
N ASP A 119 -4.23 -2.84 -7.66
CA ASP A 119 -3.37 -1.80 -8.24
C ASP A 119 -2.74 -2.23 -9.59
N ALA A 120 -3.57 -2.85 -10.43
CA ALA A 120 -3.15 -3.47 -11.68
C ALA A 120 -2.66 -2.45 -12.73
N THR A 121 -3.00 -1.17 -12.60
CA THR A 121 -2.43 -0.12 -13.45
C THR A 121 -0.92 0.05 -13.22
N GLU A 122 -0.48 -0.07 -11.97
CA GLU A 122 0.92 0.02 -11.55
C GLU A 122 1.71 -1.28 -11.74
N THR A 123 1.02 -2.37 -12.09
CA THR A 123 1.65 -3.68 -12.25
C THR A 123 2.05 -3.89 -13.71
N PRO A 124 3.35 -3.98 -14.04
CA PRO A 124 3.79 -4.24 -15.41
C PRO A 124 3.14 -5.52 -15.97
N GLU A 125 2.90 -5.55 -17.27
CA GLU A 125 2.27 -6.71 -17.91
C GLU A 125 3.03 -8.01 -17.64
N LEU A 126 4.37 -7.98 -17.74
CA LEU A 126 5.20 -9.15 -17.47
C LEU A 126 5.09 -9.63 -16.02
N SER A 127 5.01 -8.72 -15.05
CA SER A 127 4.76 -9.07 -13.64
C SER A 127 3.39 -9.73 -13.48
N SER A 128 2.36 -9.14 -14.09
CA SER A 128 0.99 -9.66 -14.03
C SER A 128 0.88 -11.09 -14.58
N LEU A 129 1.70 -11.47 -15.55
CA LEU A 129 1.70 -12.80 -16.16
C LEU A 129 2.31 -13.88 -15.28
N LEU A 130 3.20 -13.55 -14.34
CA LEU A 130 3.86 -14.53 -13.45
C LEU A 130 2.86 -15.43 -12.71
N PRO A 131 1.87 -14.90 -11.97
CA PRO A 131 0.85 -15.73 -11.32
C PRO A 131 -0.07 -16.42 -12.32
N LEU A 132 -0.36 -15.80 -13.46
CA LEU A 132 -1.31 -16.34 -14.44
C LEU A 132 -0.75 -17.57 -15.16
N ALA A 133 0.53 -17.55 -15.50
CA ALA A 133 1.22 -18.65 -16.17
C ALA A 133 1.40 -19.86 -15.24
N LYS A 134 1.52 -19.63 -13.92
CA LYS A 134 1.85 -20.68 -12.96
C LYS A 134 0.65 -21.50 -12.47
N PHE A 135 -0.52 -20.88 -12.33
CA PHE A 135 -1.57 -21.40 -11.44
C PHE A 135 -2.86 -21.87 -12.11
N GLY A 136 -2.84 -22.12 -13.43
CA GLY A 136 -4.00 -22.65 -14.15
C GLY A 136 -5.25 -21.78 -14.00
N VAL A 137 -5.10 -20.45 -14.14
CA VAL A 137 -6.14 -19.47 -13.79
C VAL A 137 -7.37 -19.60 -14.68
N GLN A 138 -8.55 -19.70 -14.06
CA GLN A 138 -9.84 -19.78 -14.74
C GLN A 138 -10.59 -18.44 -14.75
N LYS A 139 -10.40 -17.62 -13.72
CA LYS A 139 -11.00 -16.29 -13.57
C LYS A 139 -9.94 -15.29 -13.12
N LEU A 140 -9.88 -14.17 -13.82
CA LEU A 140 -8.99 -13.07 -13.53
C LEU A 140 -9.82 -11.82 -13.22
N LEU A 141 -9.55 -11.19 -12.08
CA LEU A 141 -10.06 -9.87 -11.72
C LEU A 141 -8.89 -8.89 -11.67
N LEU A 142 -9.00 -7.78 -12.39
CA LEU A 142 -8.00 -6.71 -12.36
C LEU A 142 -8.65 -5.47 -11.74
N GLY A 143 -8.22 -5.10 -10.54
CA GLY A 143 -8.56 -3.84 -9.90
C GLY A 143 -7.50 -2.81 -10.25
N GLY A 144 -7.89 -1.71 -10.88
CA GLY A 144 -6.97 -0.67 -11.32
C GLY A 144 -7.72 0.62 -11.61
N ASP A 145 -6.95 1.68 -11.79
CA ASP A 145 -7.44 3.03 -12.03
C ASP A 145 -6.74 3.59 -13.28
N SER A 146 -7.51 3.90 -14.32
CA SER A 146 -6.99 4.46 -15.57
C SER A 146 -6.72 5.96 -15.50
N GLY A 147 -7.25 6.66 -14.49
CA GLY A 147 -7.00 8.10 -14.27
C GLY A 147 -5.65 8.38 -13.59
N ARG A 148 -5.00 7.34 -13.05
CA ARG A 148 -3.63 7.44 -12.53
C ARG A 148 -2.62 7.59 -13.67
N LEU A 149 -1.72 8.56 -13.51
CA LEU A 149 -0.69 8.95 -14.48
C LEU A 149 0.46 7.94 -14.55
N THR A 150 0.21 6.68 -14.93
CA THR A 150 1.29 5.70 -15.07
C THR A 150 1.38 5.06 -16.44
N ASN A 151 2.63 5.00 -16.90
CA ASN A 151 3.16 4.23 -18.04
C ASN A 151 2.20 4.10 -19.23
N GLN A 152 1.74 5.24 -19.75
CA GLN A 152 1.06 5.28 -21.05
C GLN A 152 2.04 5.09 -22.22
N GLU A 153 3.36 5.09 -21.95
CA GLU A 153 4.35 4.81 -22.97
C GLU A 153 4.22 3.36 -23.47
N ALA A 154 4.11 3.23 -24.79
CA ALA A 154 4.07 1.92 -25.44
C ALA A 154 5.38 1.17 -25.18
N GLY A 155 5.30 -0.07 -24.67
CA GLY A 155 6.47 -0.90 -24.43
C GLY A 155 6.35 -1.77 -23.18
N PHE A 156 7.49 -2.14 -22.59
CA PHE A 156 7.58 -3.05 -21.44
C PHE A 156 6.98 -2.49 -20.13
N SER A 157 6.73 -1.19 -20.08
CA SER A 157 6.15 -0.50 -18.93
C SER A 157 4.61 -0.50 -18.93
N GLN A 158 3.97 -0.86 -20.06
CA GLN A 158 2.53 -0.97 -20.14
C GLN A 158 2.00 -2.08 -19.23
N SER A 159 0.93 -1.78 -18.49
CA SER A 159 0.23 -2.79 -17.67
C SER A 159 -0.78 -3.59 -18.47
N LEU A 160 -1.01 -4.83 -18.03
CA LEU A 160 -2.05 -5.70 -18.58
C LEU A 160 -3.43 -5.06 -18.47
N PHE A 161 -3.69 -4.36 -17.35
CA PHE A 161 -4.92 -3.60 -17.13
C PHE A 161 -5.13 -2.55 -18.21
N SER A 162 -4.15 -1.67 -18.44
CA SER A 162 -4.25 -0.60 -19.43
C SER A 162 -4.42 -1.14 -20.85
N ARG A 163 -3.77 -2.28 -21.17
CA ARG A 163 -3.94 -2.93 -22.48
C ARG A 163 -5.34 -3.50 -22.67
N LEU A 164 -5.88 -4.20 -21.67
CA LEU A 164 -7.22 -4.80 -21.75
C LEU A 164 -8.34 -3.76 -21.65
N ASN A 165 -8.16 -2.71 -20.85
CA ASN A 165 -9.15 -1.64 -20.70
C ASN A 165 -9.33 -0.86 -22.01
N LYS A 166 -8.30 -0.77 -22.86
CA LYS A 166 -8.42 -0.20 -24.22
C LYS A 166 -9.24 -1.07 -25.17
N SER A 167 -9.27 -2.39 -24.97
CA SER A 167 -9.94 -3.34 -25.87
C SER A 167 -11.28 -3.87 -25.34
N SER A 168 -11.64 -3.54 -24.10
CA SER A 168 -12.84 -4.04 -23.43
C SER A 168 -13.85 -2.92 -23.21
N GLU A 169 -15.05 -3.07 -23.76
CA GLU A 169 -16.18 -2.17 -23.47
C GLU A 169 -16.84 -2.45 -22.10
N ASN A 170 -16.44 -3.53 -21.41
CA ASN A 170 -17.15 -4.07 -20.25
C ASN A 170 -16.42 -3.84 -18.90
N SER A 171 -15.58 -2.81 -18.77
CA SER A 171 -14.98 -2.50 -17.46
C SER A 171 -16.02 -1.92 -16.50
N ALA A 172 -16.18 -2.55 -15.33
CA ALA A 172 -17.05 -2.04 -14.28
C ALA A 172 -16.38 -0.84 -13.61
N LYS A 173 -16.97 0.35 -13.75
CA LYS A 173 -16.46 1.58 -13.12
C LYS A 173 -17.11 1.78 -11.76
N LEU A 174 -16.29 2.05 -10.75
CA LEU A 174 -16.75 2.47 -9.43
C LEU A 174 -16.64 4.00 -9.33
N THR A 175 -17.78 4.69 -9.33
CA THR A 175 -17.82 6.17 -9.38
C THR A 175 -18.06 6.83 -8.03
N THR A 176 -18.49 6.09 -7.01
CA THR A 176 -18.76 6.67 -5.68
C THR A 176 -17.52 6.65 -4.80
N GLN A 177 -17.06 7.82 -4.37
CA GLN A 177 -15.90 7.96 -3.48
C GLN A 177 -16.30 8.11 -2.00
N TYR A 178 -15.52 7.50 -1.11
CA TYR A 178 -15.75 7.51 0.35
C TYR A 178 -14.50 7.93 1.14
N ARG A 179 -13.52 8.57 0.50
CA ARG A 179 -12.23 8.89 1.14
C ARG A 179 -12.11 10.36 1.51
N CYS A 180 -12.26 11.26 0.55
CA CYS A 180 -11.88 12.67 0.69
C CYS A 180 -13.10 13.58 0.87
N HIS A 181 -12.85 14.79 1.39
CA HIS A 181 -13.83 15.88 1.36
C HIS A 181 -14.13 16.29 -0.09
N ASN A 182 -15.35 16.80 -0.34
CA ASN A 182 -15.81 17.24 -1.66
C ASN A 182 -14.84 18.26 -2.32
N ASP A 183 -14.45 19.33 -1.61
CA ASP A 183 -13.44 20.29 -2.07
C ASP A 183 -12.15 19.67 -2.65
N VAL A 184 -11.69 18.53 -2.11
CA VAL A 184 -10.49 17.83 -2.60
C VAL A 184 -10.83 16.98 -3.82
N ILE A 185 -11.95 16.24 -3.78
CA ILE A 185 -12.31 15.38 -4.91
C ILE A 185 -12.71 16.19 -6.13
N ASP A 186 -13.36 17.35 -5.98
CA ASP A 186 -13.85 18.14 -7.11
C ASP A 186 -12.70 18.55 -8.04
N VAL A 187 -11.53 18.92 -7.48
CA VAL A 187 -10.32 19.23 -8.25
C VAL A 187 -9.78 18.00 -8.98
N ILE A 188 -9.75 16.84 -8.31
CA ILE A 188 -9.26 15.58 -8.88
C ILE A 188 -10.21 15.06 -9.96
N ASN A 189 -11.51 15.15 -9.72
CA ASN A 189 -12.58 14.68 -10.59
C ASN A 189 -12.59 15.43 -11.91
N ASN A 190 -12.49 16.76 -11.85
CA ASN A 190 -12.42 17.61 -13.01
C ASN A 190 -11.13 17.38 -13.83
N ALA A 191 -10.00 17.16 -13.15
CA ALA A 191 -8.72 16.99 -13.83
C ALA A 191 -8.52 15.61 -14.48
N PHE A 192 -9.06 14.54 -13.90
CA PHE A 192 -8.69 13.16 -14.28
C PHE A 192 -9.87 12.23 -14.61
N TYR A 193 -11.11 12.61 -14.27
CA TYR A 193 -12.26 11.70 -14.33
C TYR A 193 -13.49 12.30 -15.03
N ASP A 194 -13.33 13.37 -15.82
CA ASP A 194 -14.44 13.97 -16.59
C ASP A 194 -15.71 14.23 -15.76
N ASP A 195 -15.51 14.61 -14.48
CA ASP A 195 -16.57 14.87 -13.51
C ASP A 195 -17.52 13.68 -13.22
N VAL A 196 -17.13 12.43 -13.50
CA VAL A 196 -17.99 11.26 -13.26
C VAL A 196 -17.99 10.74 -11.82
N ILE A 197 -17.03 11.16 -10.99
CA ILE A 197 -16.96 10.74 -9.58
C ILE A 197 -18.02 11.46 -8.76
N ILE A 198 -18.75 10.71 -7.93
CA ILE A 198 -19.77 11.24 -7.02
C ILE A 198 -19.36 10.99 -5.57
N SER A 199 -19.67 11.95 -4.70
CA SER A 199 -19.40 11.79 -3.27
C SER A 199 -20.44 10.88 -2.62
N GLY A 200 -19.99 9.78 -2.01
CA GLY A 200 -20.82 8.89 -1.19
C GLY A 200 -20.94 9.36 0.26
N MET A 201 -20.40 10.54 0.58
CA MET A 201 -20.31 11.08 1.92
C MET A 201 -20.85 12.51 1.97
N SER A 202 -21.39 12.87 3.12
CA SER A 202 -21.72 14.26 3.44
C SER A 202 -20.47 15.03 3.87
N SER A 203 -20.50 16.36 3.78
CA SER A 203 -19.42 17.21 4.32
C SER A 203 -19.23 17.03 5.84
N SER A 204 -20.27 16.59 6.56
CA SER A 204 -20.16 16.24 7.98
C SER A 204 -19.37 14.96 8.25
N ASP A 205 -19.30 14.03 7.29
CA ASP A 205 -18.52 12.78 7.45
C ASP A 205 -17.01 13.00 7.30
N ARG A 206 -16.63 14.14 6.71
CA ARG A 206 -15.26 14.59 6.56
C ARG A 206 -15.18 16.06 6.97
N PRO A 207 -15.25 16.39 8.28
CA PRO A 207 -15.21 17.78 8.71
C PRO A 207 -13.83 18.39 8.42
N LYS A 208 -13.76 19.73 8.46
CA LYS A 208 -12.51 20.46 8.36
C LYS A 208 -11.53 20.01 9.45
N VAL A 209 -10.27 19.80 9.05
CA VAL A 209 -9.20 19.37 9.96
C VAL A 209 -8.95 20.43 11.03
N VAL A 210 -8.93 21.72 10.63
CA VAL A 210 -8.81 22.87 11.53
C VAL A 210 -9.85 23.91 11.14
N ALA A 211 -10.55 24.46 12.14
CA ALA A 211 -11.53 25.52 11.93
C ALA A 211 -10.85 26.77 11.33
N GLY A 212 -11.46 27.34 10.28
CA GLY A 212 -10.93 28.53 9.60
C GLY A 212 -9.94 28.26 8.48
N LEU A 213 -9.33 27.07 8.42
CA LEU A 213 -8.49 26.67 7.28
C LEU A 213 -9.31 26.02 6.15
N PRO A 214 -8.87 26.14 4.88
CA PRO A 214 -9.46 25.40 3.77
C PRO A 214 -9.06 23.91 3.83
N ASN A 215 -9.89 23.04 3.25
CA ASN A 215 -9.57 21.60 3.13
C ASN A 215 -8.54 21.32 2.03
N PHE A 216 -8.40 22.25 1.08
CA PHE A 216 -7.49 22.19 -0.05
C PHE A 216 -7.00 23.60 -0.36
N CYS A 217 -5.68 23.78 -0.42
CA CYS A 217 -5.07 25.06 -0.74
C CYS A 217 -3.67 24.86 -1.32
N PHE A 218 -3.26 25.81 -2.15
CA PHE A 218 -1.90 25.95 -2.62
C PHE A 218 -1.23 27.10 -1.89
N TYR A 219 -0.02 26.85 -1.39
CA TYR A 219 0.83 27.88 -0.82
C TYR A 219 1.98 28.13 -1.77
N ASP A 220 2.09 29.37 -2.25
CA ASP A 220 3.24 29.82 -3.02
C ASP A 220 4.37 30.18 -2.06
N VAL A 221 5.36 29.30 -1.95
CA VAL A 221 6.53 29.50 -1.10
C VAL A 221 7.70 29.88 -1.99
N THR A 222 8.00 31.17 -2.05
CA THR A 222 9.13 31.67 -2.83
C THR A 222 10.45 31.21 -2.21
N GLY A 223 11.07 30.20 -2.82
CA GLY A 223 12.39 29.69 -2.45
C GLY A 223 13.43 29.96 -3.53
N THR A 224 14.69 30.02 -3.12
CA THR A 224 15.84 30.01 -4.04
C THR A 224 16.27 28.57 -4.27
N SER A 225 15.51 27.81 -5.06
CA SER A 225 16.04 26.56 -5.61
C SER A 225 17.15 26.94 -6.59
N GLY A 226 18.42 26.68 -6.25
CA GLY A 226 19.52 26.84 -7.20
C GLY A 226 19.22 26.03 -8.46
N ASN A 227 19.61 26.52 -9.64
CA ASN A 227 19.18 26.01 -10.96
C ASN A 227 19.31 24.48 -11.22
N ASN A 228 19.91 23.69 -10.31
CA ASN A 228 20.04 22.24 -10.38
C ASN A 228 19.65 21.49 -9.08
N GLU A 229 19.15 22.16 -8.05
CA GLU A 229 18.79 21.56 -6.77
C GLU A 229 17.28 21.32 -6.68
N GLN A 230 16.87 20.04 -6.63
CA GLN A 230 15.47 19.62 -6.51
C GLN A 230 14.91 19.73 -5.08
N HIS A 231 15.54 20.52 -4.22
CA HIS A 231 15.16 20.71 -2.83
C HIS A 231 15.05 22.20 -2.51
N ASN A 232 14.13 22.54 -1.61
CA ASN A 232 13.78 23.91 -1.27
C ASN A 232 13.74 24.05 0.27
N PRO A 233 14.77 24.63 0.89
CA PRO A 233 14.84 24.82 2.33
C PRO A 233 13.68 25.67 2.89
N GLN A 234 13.25 26.68 2.14
CA GLN A 234 12.14 27.56 2.53
C GLN A 234 10.82 26.78 2.55
N GLU A 235 10.58 25.90 1.57
CA GLU A 235 9.45 24.98 1.61
C GLU A 235 9.55 24.01 2.78
N ALA A 236 10.74 23.50 3.11
CA ALA A 236 10.92 22.59 4.23
C ALA A 236 10.54 23.23 5.57
N LEU A 237 10.97 24.48 5.80
CA LEU A 237 10.59 25.27 6.98
C LEU A 237 9.09 25.54 7.00
N PHE A 238 8.52 25.96 5.87
CA PHE A 238 7.08 26.23 5.76
C PHE A 238 6.24 24.99 6.05
N VAL A 239 6.61 23.82 5.50
CA VAL A 239 5.95 22.54 5.77
C VAL A 239 6.04 22.19 7.25
N ALA A 240 7.20 22.38 7.89
CA ALA A 240 7.35 22.16 9.32
C ALA A 240 6.42 23.08 10.14
N ASP A 241 6.30 24.35 9.77
CA ASP A 241 5.39 25.30 10.44
C ASP A 241 3.92 24.94 10.26
N ILE A 242 3.52 24.45 9.09
CA ILE A 242 2.15 23.94 8.87
C ILE A 242 1.89 22.70 9.74
N ILE A 243 2.84 21.77 9.84
CA ILE A 243 2.69 20.58 10.71
C ILE A 243 2.53 21.01 12.17
N ARG A 244 3.36 21.95 12.64
CA ARG A 244 3.25 22.52 13.99
C ARG A 244 1.90 23.20 14.22
N LEU A 245 1.41 23.96 13.24
CA LEU A 245 0.09 24.59 13.29
C LEU A 245 -1.03 23.56 13.41
N LEU A 246 -0.98 22.47 12.64
CA LEU A 246 -1.96 21.39 12.73
C LEU A 246 -1.91 20.73 14.12
N MET A 247 -0.70 20.43 14.62
CA MET A 247 -0.51 19.83 15.93
C MET A 247 -0.97 20.74 17.08
N SER A 248 -0.75 22.05 16.99
CA SER A 248 -1.22 23.02 18.00
C SER A 248 -2.75 23.13 18.06
N HIS A 249 -3.44 22.74 16.98
CA HIS A 249 -4.91 22.61 16.92
C HIS A 249 -5.40 21.19 17.24
N GLY A 250 -4.55 20.33 17.80
CA GLY A 250 -4.92 19.01 18.30
C GLY A 250 -4.91 17.89 17.25
N VAL A 251 -4.40 18.14 16.04
CA VAL A 251 -4.22 17.08 15.02
C VAL A 251 -3.07 16.18 15.44
N PRO A 252 -3.28 14.86 15.64
CA PRO A 252 -2.20 13.95 15.97
C PRO A 252 -1.17 13.91 14.85
N GLY A 253 0.12 14.05 15.16
CA GLY A 253 1.20 13.96 14.16
C GLY A 253 1.16 12.65 13.36
N THR A 254 0.68 11.55 13.97
CA THR A 254 0.47 10.25 13.30
C THR A 254 -0.60 10.26 12.21
N SER A 255 -1.40 11.32 12.11
CA SER A 255 -2.43 11.49 11.06
C SER A 255 -1.97 12.41 9.93
N VAL A 256 -0.77 12.99 10.03
CA VAL A 256 -0.19 13.88 9.02
C VAL A 256 0.83 13.10 8.19
N VAL A 257 0.72 13.22 6.87
CA VAL A 257 1.65 12.60 5.92
C VAL A 257 2.19 13.67 4.99
N VAL A 258 3.51 13.78 4.89
CA VAL A 258 4.21 14.64 3.93
C VAL A 258 4.69 13.78 2.78
N ILE A 259 4.37 14.18 1.55
CA ILE A 259 4.79 13.50 0.32
C ILE A 259 5.66 14.48 -0.47
N THR A 260 6.84 14.03 -0.88
CA THR A 260 7.75 14.76 -1.76
C THR A 260 8.41 13.77 -2.72
N THR A 261 8.84 14.25 -3.88
CA THR A 261 9.50 13.45 -4.92
C THR A 261 10.99 13.22 -4.64
N ASP A 262 11.60 13.98 -3.74
CA ASP A 262 13.04 13.92 -3.46
C ASP A 262 13.38 13.52 -2.02
N GLN A 263 14.34 12.62 -1.86
CA GLN A 263 14.77 12.13 -0.54
C GLN A 263 15.54 13.18 0.27
N THR A 264 16.20 14.13 -0.39
CA THR A 264 16.91 15.22 0.29
C THR A 264 15.90 16.17 0.92
N GLN A 265 14.81 16.50 0.22
CA GLN A 265 13.70 17.28 0.76
C GLN A 265 13.08 16.61 2.00
N VAL A 266 12.93 15.28 2.01
CA VAL A 266 12.46 14.55 3.21
C VAL A 266 13.37 14.83 4.41
N LYS A 267 14.69 14.74 4.22
CA LYS A 267 15.66 15.00 5.30
C LYS A 267 15.60 16.45 5.78
N GLN A 268 15.44 17.41 4.87
CA GLN A 268 15.32 18.82 5.26
C GLN A 268 14.07 19.10 6.08
N VAL A 269 12.92 18.54 5.70
CA VAL A 269 11.69 18.65 6.51
C VAL A 269 11.89 18.02 7.88
N GLN A 270 12.54 16.85 7.95
CA GLN A 270 12.85 16.20 9.23
C GLN A 270 13.77 17.03 10.12
N SER A 271 14.84 17.60 9.57
CA SER A 271 15.73 18.51 10.31
C SER A 271 14.98 19.76 10.77
N ALA A 272 14.20 20.38 9.88
CA ALA A 272 13.41 21.57 10.19
C ALA A 272 12.41 21.32 11.33
N LEU A 273 11.85 20.11 11.44
CA LEU A 273 10.98 19.72 12.56
C LEU A 273 11.74 19.60 13.88
N GLN A 274 13.00 19.16 13.86
CA GLN A 274 13.85 18.95 15.05
C GLN A 274 14.50 20.24 15.59
N GLU A 275 14.75 21.24 14.74
CA GLU A 275 15.50 22.46 15.12
C GLU A 275 14.77 23.40 16.11
N ILE A 276 13.55 23.08 16.53
CA ILE A 276 12.73 23.94 17.42
C ILE A 276 12.04 23.10 18.53
N GLU A 277 12.75 22.12 19.10
CA GLU A 277 12.43 21.55 20.43
C GLU A 277 13.22 22.27 21.55
#